data_AF-A0A317C2D1-F1
#
_entry.id   AF-A0A317C2D1-F1
#
_cell.length_a   1.000
_cell.length_b   1.000
_cell.length_c   1.000
_cell.angle_alpha   90.00
_cell.angle_beta   90.00
_cell.angle_gamma   90.00
#
_symmetry.space_group_name_H-M   'P 1'
#
loop_
_entity.id
_entity.type
_entity.pdbx_description
1 polymer ?
#
loop_
_entity_poly.entity_id
_entity_poly.type
_entity_poly.pdbx_seq_one_letter_code
_entity_poly.pdbx_strand_id
1 'polypeptide(L)'
;MCRCGKENTFLFYFSLKGYFSGRSFVKANGKKQTLNFYAISALTALLVSSASYAADEELDGITDRETQSCPLNSGGPSLLGTKWRVSETYGNKIPTPVTLSMTVNLDTMTGDTGCNKYAAKFKQIGATGFVISQIDRTREPCMVVSQGEGKPTIHLGNIEGSYLRIMRRMGSVQQTDEGTLVFYDRNGKEGLVMTKL
;
A
#
# COMPACT_ATOMS: atom_id res chain seq x y z
N MET A 1 17.01 15.94 -3.49
CA MET A 1 15.67 16.13 -2.89
C MET A 1 14.72 15.20 -3.65
N CYS A 2 14.28 14.10 -3.03
CA CYS A 2 13.46 13.09 -3.72
C CYS A 2 12.06 13.68 -3.98
N ARG A 3 11.69 13.83 -5.24
CA ARG A 3 10.32 14.21 -5.63
C ARG A 3 9.53 12.93 -5.84
N CYS A 4 8.66 12.59 -4.88
CA CYS A 4 7.72 11.50 -5.06
C CYS A 4 6.61 12.05 -5.95
N GLY A 5 6.65 11.70 -7.22
CA GLY A 5 5.73 12.25 -8.22
C GLY A 5 4.28 11.92 -7.86
N LYS A 6 3.42 12.94 -7.82
CA LYS A 6 2.01 12.79 -8.16
C LYS A 6 1.92 12.59 -9.67
N GLU A 7 2.32 11.42 -10.17
CA GLU A 7 2.08 11.08 -11.57
C GLU A 7 0.80 10.25 -11.68
N ASN A 8 -0.19 10.90 -12.27
CA ASN A 8 -1.42 10.38 -12.85
C ASN A 8 -2.24 9.39 -12.01
N THR A 9 -3.30 9.94 -11.41
CA THR A 9 -4.57 9.27 -11.12
C THR A 9 -5.12 8.62 -12.40
N PHE A 10 -4.60 7.45 -12.79
CA PHE A 10 -5.34 6.51 -13.61
C PHE A 10 -6.19 5.66 -12.66
N LEU A 11 -7.48 5.98 -12.62
CA LEU A 11 -8.53 5.16 -12.06
C LEU A 11 -8.50 3.78 -12.74
N PHE A 12 -7.83 2.80 -12.13
CA PHE A 12 -8.12 1.39 -12.37
C PHE A 12 -9.16 0.94 -11.35
N TYR A 13 -10.44 1.09 -11.72
CA TYR A 13 -11.53 0.36 -11.10
C TYR A 13 -11.38 -1.13 -11.43
N PHE A 14 -10.78 -1.91 -10.54
CA PHE A 14 -10.99 -3.36 -10.54
C PHE A 14 -12.22 -3.66 -9.66
N SER A 15 -13.40 -3.67 -10.27
CA SER A 15 -14.58 -4.29 -9.67
C SER A 15 -14.67 -5.74 -10.16
N LEU A 16 -14.05 -6.65 -9.40
CA LEU A 16 -14.36 -8.08 -9.49
C LEU A 16 -15.68 -8.33 -8.77
N LYS A 17 -16.82 -8.17 -9.47
CA LYS A 17 -18.05 -8.82 -9.05
C LYS A 17 -18.02 -10.27 -9.52
N GLY A 18 -17.62 -11.14 -8.60
CA GLY A 18 -17.96 -12.55 -8.68
C GLY A 18 -19.48 -12.73 -8.68
N TYR A 19 -19.99 -13.54 -9.61
CA TYR A 19 -21.31 -14.14 -9.49
C TYR A 19 -21.11 -15.66 -9.41
N PHE A 20 -21.35 -16.18 -8.22
CA PHE A 20 -21.55 -17.59 -7.95
C PHE A 20 -22.98 -17.97 -8.39
N SER A 21 -23.13 -19.20 -8.88
CA SER A 21 -24.25 -20.13 -8.59
C SER A 21 -24.82 -20.80 -9.84
N GLY A 22 -24.87 -22.14 -9.81
CA GLY A 22 -25.75 -22.93 -10.68
C GLY A 22 -25.10 -24.07 -11.45
N ARG A 23 -24.44 -25.04 -10.79
CA ARG A 23 -24.32 -26.40 -11.36
C ARG A 23 -25.67 -27.09 -11.19
N SER A 24 -26.44 -27.23 -12.26
CA SER A 24 -27.53 -28.20 -12.35
C SER A 24 -27.09 -29.33 -13.25
N PHE A 25 -26.92 -30.52 -12.65
CA PHE A 25 -26.87 -31.79 -13.35
C PHE A 25 -28.28 -32.12 -13.85
N VAL A 26 -28.45 -32.31 -15.16
CA VAL A 26 -29.60 -33.06 -15.71
C VAL A 26 -29.07 -34.12 -16.67
N LYS A 27 -29.58 -35.33 -16.44
CA LYS A 27 -29.24 -36.61 -17.07
C LYS A 27 -29.77 -36.69 -18.50
N ALA A 28 -29.04 -37.42 -19.32
CA ALA A 28 -29.26 -37.66 -20.75
C ALA A 28 -30.67 -38.18 -21.11
N ASN A 29 -31.16 -37.77 -22.28
CA ASN A 29 -31.86 -38.66 -23.21
C ASN A 29 -31.83 -38.09 -24.64
N GLY A 30 -31.55 -38.96 -25.59
CA GLY A 30 -31.17 -38.58 -26.95
C GLY A 30 -32.29 -37.98 -27.80
N LYS A 31 -31.88 -37.17 -28.77
CA LYS A 31 -32.45 -37.11 -30.10
C LYS A 31 -31.51 -36.31 -31.01
N LYS A 32 -31.14 -36.92 -32.15
CA LYS A 32 -30.48 -36.27 -33.28
C LYS A 32 -31.40 -35.18 -33.83
N GLN A 33 -30.89 -33.96 -33.96
CA GLN A 33 -31.36 -33.02 -34.97
C GLN A 33 -30.16 -32.27 -35.55
N THR A 34 -29.89 -32.59 -36.81
CA THR A 34 -29.21 -31.77 -37.81
C THR A 34 -30.02 -30.52 -38.12
N LEU A 35 -29.32 -29.47 -38.62
CA LEU A 35 -29.75 -28.28 -39.38
C LEU A 35 -29.16 -27.01 -38.73
N ASN A 36 -28.77 -25.96 -39.42
CA ASN A 36 -28.22 -25.70 -40.77
C ASN A 36 -27.81 -24.20 -40.74
N PHE A 37 -26.79 -23.84 -41.52
CA PHE A 37 -26.51 -22.53 -42.16
C PHE A 37 -27.09 -21.22 -41.61
N TYR A 38 -26.23 -20.20 -41.48
CA TYR A 38 -26.34 -18.85 -42.10
C TYR A 38 -25.00 -18.11 -41.84
N ALA A 39 -24.10 -18.03 -42.83
CA ALA A 39 -23.96 -16.97 -43.84
C ALA A 39 -23.16 -15.73 -43.36
N ILE A 40 -21.93 -15.64 -43.89
CA ILE A 40 -21.21 -14.48 -44.43
C ILE A 40 -21.76 -13.08 -44.09
N SER A 41 -20.90 -12.25 -43.48
CA SER A 41 -20.87 -10.81 -43.77
C SER A 41 -19.43 -10.34 -43.86
N ALA A 42 -19.08 -9.82 -45.03
CA ALA A 42 -17.80 -9.26 -45.40
C ALA A 42 -17.91 -7.72 -45.51
N LEU A 43 -16.74 -7.08 -45.54
CA LEU A 43 -16.46 -5.69 -45.91
C LEU A 43 -16.83 -4.60 -44.90
N THR A 44 -15.82 -3.88 -44.40
CA THR A 44 -15.49 -2.55 -44.95
C THR A 44 -14.02 -2.21 -44.64
N ALA A 45 -13.22 -1.97 -45.68
CA ALA A 45 -11.92 -1.31 -45.60
C ALA A 45 -12.12 0.17 -45.95
N LEU A 46 -11.54 1.08 -45.17
CA LEU A 46 -11.34 2.47 -45.55
C LEU A 46 -9.91 2.87 -45.19
N LEU A 47 -9.12 3.08 -46.25
CA LEU A 47 -7.81 3.72 -46.24
C LEU A 47 -8.01 5.24 -46.09
N VAL A 48 -7.26 5.86 -45.19
CA VAL A 48 -6.86 7.27 -45.34
C VAL A 48 -5.36 7.35 -45.12
N SER A 49 -4.65 7.61 -46.21
CA SER A 49 -3.25 8.00 -46.24
C SER A 49 -3.15 9.52 -46.13
N SER A 50 -2.31 10.05 -45.25
CA SER A 50 -1.81 11.42 -45.40
C SER A 50 -0.45 11.61 -44.72
N ALA A 51 0.53 11.85 -45.60
CA ALA A 51 1.69 12.74 -45.50
C ALA A 51 2.71 12.56 -44.37
N SER A 52 3.90 12.12 -44.81
CA SER A 52 5.19 12.26 -44.15
C SER A 52 5.53 13.74 -43.90
N TYR A 53 5.83 14.08 -42.64
CA TYR A 53 6.66 15.23 -42.31
C TYR A 53 7.97 14.67 -41.75
N ALA A 54 9.04 14.82 -42.54
CA ALA A 54 10.40 14.80 -42.04
C ALA A 54 10.69 16.22 -41.56
N ALA A 55 10.75 16.41 -40.25
CA ALA A 55 11.43 17.52 -39.61
C ALA A 55 12.38 16.90 -38.58
N ASP A 56 13.64 16.89 -39.00
CA ASP A 56 14.83 16.65 -38.21
C ASP A 56 14.99 17.83 -37.25
N GLU A 57 14.59 17.65 -36.00
CA GLU A 57 15.06 18.44 -34.85
C GLU A 57 15.50 17.44 -33.78
N GLU A 58 16.79 17.12 -33.83
CA GLU A 58 17.69 16.99 -32.68
C GLU A 58 17.01 16.64 -31.34
N LEU A 59 16.78 15.34 -31.13
CA LEU A 59 16.32 14.78 -29.85
C LEU A 59 17.46 14.82 -28.84
N ASP A 60 17.78 16.02 -28.37
CA ASP A 60 18.72 16.25 -27.28
C ASP A 60 18.18 15.64 -25.98
N GLY A 61 18.80 14.54 -25.58
CA GLY A 61 18.98 14.19 -24.18
C GLY A 61 17.71 13.86 -23.40
N ILE A 62 17.08 12.72 -23.70
CA ILE A 62 16.52 11.89 -22.62
C ILE A 62 17.73 11.37 -21.83
N THR A 63 18.30 12.25 -21.01
CA THR A 63 19.06 11.81 -19.84
C THR A 63 18.11 10.88 -19.11
N ASP A 64 18.54 9.63 -18.93
CA ASP A 64 18.03 8.74 -17.89
C ASP A 64 18.04 9.56 -16.61
N ARG A 65 16.92 10.23 -16.34
CA ARG A 65 16.69 10.93 -15.11
C ARG A 65 16.58 9.79 -14.14
N GLU A 66 17.69 9.44 -13.48
CA GLU A 66 17.71 8.53 -12.35
C GLU A 66 16.50 8.93 -11.51
N THR A 67 15.42 8.17 -11.64
CA THR A 67 14.24 8.31 -10.80
C THR A 67 14.74 7.78 -9.49
N GLN A 68 15.41 8.66 -8.74
CA GLN A 68 16.00 8.36 -7.46
C GLN A 68 14.81 7.96 -6.60
N SER A 69 14.63 6.64 -6.53
CA SER A 69 13.37 6.05 -6.10
C SER A 69 13.11 6.55 -4.70
N CYS A 70 11.97 7.22 -4.51
CA CYS A 70 11.60 7.72 -3.20
C CYS A 70 11.52 6.54 -2.23
N PRO A 71 12.31 6.56 -1.15
CA PRO A 71 12.09 5.59 -0.09
C PRO A 71 10.66 5.70 0.41
N LEU A 72 9.98 4.56 0.49
CA LEU A 72 8.63 4.45 1.05
C LEU A 72 7.62 5.39 0.32
N ASN A 73 7.49 5.25 -1.00
CA ASN A 73 6.57 6.06 -1.82
C ASN A 73 5.12 5.93 -1.35
N SER A 74 4.54 7.03 -0.87
CA SER A 74 3.19 7.08 -0.31
C SER A 74 2.18 7.86 -1.15
N GLY A 75 2.51 8.20 -2.42
CA GLY A 75 1.65 9.02 -3.28
C GLY A 75 1.48 10.49 -2.85
N GLY A 76 2.30 10.95 -1.90
CA GLY A 76 2.27 12.31 -1.35
C GLY A 76 3.67 12.94 -1.27
N PRO A 77 3.85 14.03 -0.51
CA PRO A 77 5.16 14.62 -0.25
C PRO A 77 6.17 13.60 0.30
N SER A 78 7.46 13.85 0.14
CA SER A 78 8.49 12.96 0.70
C SER A 78 8.29 12.75 2.20
N LEU A 79 8.34 11.49 2.64
CA LEU A 79 8.28 11.12 4.05
C LEU A 79 9.64 11.23 4.75
N LEU A 80 10.73 11.46 4.01
CA LEU A 80 12.07 11.46 4.57
C LEU A 80 12.22 12.52 5.67
N GLY A 81 12.62 12.09 6.86
CA GLY A 81 12.78 12.93 8.05
C GLY A 81 11.48 13.30 8.76
N THR A 82 10.33 12.86 8.26
CA THR A 82 9.03 13.16 8.89
C THR A 82 8.80 12.26 10.10
N LYS A 83 8.07 12.78 11.09
CA LYS A 83 7.72 12.08 12.33
C LYS A 83 6.20 11.92 12.44
N TRP A 84 5.77 10.74 12.85
CA TRP A 84 4.38 10.31 12.88
C TRP A 84 4.07 9.61 14.19
N ARG A 85 2.83 9.77 14.67
CA ARG A 85 2.26 9.06 15.81
C ARG A 85 1.28 8.01 15.32
N VAL A 86 1.37 6.78 15.84
CA VAL A 86 0.34 5.76 15.58
C VAL A 86 -0.93 6.13 16.32
N SER A 87 -2.02 6.30 15.60
CA SER A 87 -3.36 6.51 16.17
C SER A 87 -4.13 5.19 16.27
N GLU A 88 -4.00 4.31 15.27
CA GLU A 88 -4.78 3.06 15.19
C GLU A 88 -3.99 1.87 14.63
N THR A 89 -4.40 0.66 15.03
CA THR A 89 -3.83 -0.63 14.61
C THR A 89 -4.95 -1.61 14.24
N TYR A 90 -5.10 -1.95 12.96
CA TYR A 90 -6.20 -2.79 12.45
C TYR A 90 -7.59 -2.37 13.01
N GLY A 91 -7.87 -1.06 13.02
CA GLY A 91 -9.11 -0.47 13.54
C GLY A 91 -9.19 -0.33 15.07
N ASN A 92 -8.16 -0.75 15.81
CA ASN A 92 -8.09 -0.56 17.26
C ASN A 92 -7.32 0.71 17.60
N LYS A 93 -7.97 1.63 18.31
CA LYS A 93 -7.33 2.88 18.77
C LYS A 93 -6.23 2.59 19.78
N ILE A 94 -5.10 3.29 19.64
CA ILE A 94 -4.04 3.27 20.64
C ILE A 94 -4.52 4.03 21.88
N PRO A 95 -4.44 3.45 23.09
CA PRO A 95 -4.84 4.14 24.32
C PRO A 95 -4.06 5.45 24.50
N THR A 96 -4.75 6.51 24.92
CA THR A 96 -4.21 7.87 25.08
C THR A 96 -2.90 8.00 25.87
N PRO A 97 -2.68 7.27 27.00
CA PRO A 97 -1.41 7.39 27.74
C PRO A 97 -0.23 6.75 27.00
N VAL A 98 -0.46 6.02 25.91
CA VAL A 98 0.59 5.39 25.11
C VAL A 98 0.88 6.25 23.89
N THR A 99 2.16 6.51 23.66
CA THR A 99 2.62 7.22 22.46
C THR A 99 3.56 6.31 21.70
N LEU A 100 3.09 5.83 20.54
CA LEU A 100 3.91 5.12 19.58
C LEU A 100 4.30 6.11 18.48
N SER A 101 5.58 6.16 18.13
CA SER A 101 6.08 7.07 17.11
C SER A 101 6.91 6.37 16.04
N MET A 102 7.01 7.01 14.89
CA MET A 102 7.82 6.58 13.77
C MET A 102 8.43 7.78 13.07
N THR A 103 9.70 7.66 12.72
CA THR A 103 10.45 8.57 11.85
C THR A 103 10.89 7.78 10.62
N VAL A 104 10.60 8.30 9.45
CA VAL A 104 10.97 7.66 8.18
C VAL A 104 12.32 8.20 7.73
N ASN A 105 13.31 7.32 7.58
CA ASN A 105 14.62 7.64 7.01
C ASN A 105 14.78 6.96 5.63
N LEU A 106 15.98 7.01 5.06
CA LEU A 106 16.25 6.55 3.69
C LEU A 106 16.00 5.05 3.50
N ASP A 107 16.35 4.22 4.47
CA ASP A 107 16.25 2.75 4.39
C ASP A 107 15.67 2.14 5.68
N THR A 108 15.33 3.00 6.63
CA THR A 108 15.04 2.64 8.01
C THR A 108 13.89 3.47 8.56
N MET A 109 12.94 2.82 9.21
CA MET A 109 11.92 3.47 10.04
C MET A 109 12.34 3.31 11.50
N THR A 110 12.59 4.41 12.19
CA THR A 110 12.98 4.40 13.61
C THR A 110 11.85 4.94 14.46
N GLY A 111 11.81 4.61 15.75
CA GLY A 111 10.79 5.20 16.60
C GLY A 111 10.77 4.66 18.02
N ASP A 112 9.69 4.99 18.72
CA ASP A 112 9.44 4.61 20.10
C ASP A 112 8.09 3.89 20.21
N THR A 113 8.04 2.83 21.00
CA THR A 113 6.83 2.02 21.22
C THR A 113 6.16 2.26 22.58
N GLY A 114 6.51 3.35 23.26
CA GLY A 114 6.11 3.67 24.63
C GLY A 114 6.88 2.88 25.69
N CYS A 115 7.62 1.85 25.31
CA CYS A 115 8.52 1.09 26.18
C CYS A 115 9.93 1.05 25.60
N ASN A 116 10.06 0.52 24.38
CA ASN A 116 11.36 0.37 23.72
C ASN A 116 11.46 1.22 22.47
N LYS A 117 12.69 1.61 22.14
CA LYS A 117 13.03 2.16 20.83
C LYS A 117 13.20 1.03 19.83
N TYR A 118 12.85 1.30 18.57
CA TYR A 118 13.01 0.33 17.49
C TYR A 118 13.61 0.96 16.25
N ALA A 119 14.20 0.11 15.41
CA ALA A 119 14.67 0.42 14.06
C ALA A 119 14.24 -0.70 13.13
N ALA A 120 13.43 -0.38 12.12
CA ALA A 120 12.93 -1.30 11.12
C ALA A 120 13.56 -0.99 9.76
N LYS A 121 14.43 -1.87 9.28
CA LYS A 121 15.00 -1.77 7.92
C LYS A 121 13.96 -2.21 6.92
N PHE A 122 13.85 -1.50 5.81
CA PHE A 122 12.95 -1.86 4.72
C PHE A 122 13.66 -1.86 3.38
N LYS A 123 13.08 -2.58 2.42
CA LYS A 123 13.47 -2.57 1.01
C LYS A 123 12.23 -2.22 0.19
N GLN A 124 12.40 -1.36 -0.80
CA GLN A 124 11.32 -1.04 -1.71
C GLN A 124 11.04 -2.23 -2.65
N ILE A 125 9.77 -2.44 -2.98
CA ILE A 125 9.29 -3.44 -3.92
C ILE A 125 8.35 -2.76 -4.90
N GLY A 126 8.75 -2.68 -6.17
CA GLY A 126 7.97 -1.97 -7.19
C GLY A 126 7.84 -0.47 -6.91
N ALA A 127 6.78 0.14 -7.45
CA ALA A 127 6.62 1.60 -7.41
C ALA A 127 6.19 2.15 -6.03
N THR A 128 5.32 1.43 -5.32
CA THR A 128 4.69 1.90 -4.06
C THR A 128 4.85 0.91 -2.89
N GLY A 129 5.36 -0.29 -3.17
CA GLY A 129 5.48 -1.35 -2.19
C GLY A 129 6.79 -1.29 -1.42
N PHE A 130 6.81 -1.93 -0.26
CA PHE A 130 8.02 -2.20 0.51
C PHE A 130 7.88 -3.49 1.32
N VAL A 131 9.01 -4.01 1.81
CA VAL A 131 9.06 -5.10 2.78
C VAL A 131 9.98 -4.72 3.93
N ILE A 132 9.55 -4.99 5.15
CA ILE A 132 10.43 -4.90 6.32
C ILE A 132 11.32 -6.14 6.36
N SER A 133 12.62 -5.93 6.24
CA SER A 133 13.63 -7.00 6.22
C SER A 133 14.11 -7.36 7.62
N GLN A 134 14.19 -6.39 8.51
CA GLN A 134 14.69 -6.55 9.87
C GLN A 134 14.01 -5.53 10.79
N ILE A 135 13.74 -5.93 12.04
CA ILE A 135 13.35 -5.02 13.11
C ILE A 135 14.23 -5.32 14.32
N ASP A 136 15.01 -4.32 14.71
CA ASP A 136 15.78 -4.31 15.95
C ASP A 136 15.06 -3.44 16.98
N ARG A 137 15.23 -3.76 18.27
CA ARG A 137 14.66 -3.01 19.38
C ARG A 137 15.58 -3.04 20.59
N THR A 138 15.44 -2.03 21.45
CA THR A 138 15.96 -2.10 22.82
C THR A 138 15.20 -3.19 23.61
N ARG A 139 15.77 -3.63 24.73
CA ARG A 139 15.21 -4.70 25.57
C ARG A 139 15.07 -4.24 27.02
N GLU A 140 14.48 -3.08 27.20
CA GLU A 140 14.14 -2.56 28.52
C GLU A 140 12.87 -3.22 29.05
N PRO A 141 12.79 -3.49 30.36
CA PRO A 141 11.60 -4.07 30.97
C PRO A 141 10.43 -3.08 30.90
N CYS A 142 9.33 -3.51 30.27
CA CYS A 142 8.16 -2.66 30.11
C CYS A 142 7.30 -2.63 31.37
N MET A 143 6.99 -1.42 31.84
CA MET A 143 6.06 -1.22 32.95
C MET A 143 4.60 -1.43 32.55
N VAL A 144 3.78 -1.70 33.57
CA VAL A 144 2.33 -1.69 33.47
C VAL A 144 1.83 -0.32 33.90
N VAL A 145 0.99 0.30 33.07
CA VAL A 145 0.46 1.66 33.31
C VAL A 145 -0.98 1.55 33.80
N SER A 146 -1.26 2.17 34.96
CA SER A 146 -2.62 2.34 35.46
C SER A 146 -3.30 3.52 34.78
N GLN A 147 -4.59 3.37 34.44
CA GLN A 147 -5.41 4.45 33.85
C GLN A 147 -6.28 5.19 34.86
N GLY A 148 -6.12 4.89 36.16
CA GLY A 148 -6.99 5.34 37.24
C GLY A 148 -7.95 4.24 37.71
N GLU A 149 -8.75 4.57 38.72
CA GLU A 149 -9.63 3.63 39.40
C GLU A 149 -10.69 3.03 38.46
N GLY A 150 -10.92 1.72 38.58
CA GLY A 150 -11.92 0.99 37.79
C GLY A 150 -11.59 0.78 36.30
N LYS A 151 -10.43 1.25 35.81
CA LYS A 151 -10.01 1.08 34.42
C LYS A 151 -9.00 -0.06 34.25
N PRO A 152 -8.99 -0.75 33.09
CA PRO A 152 -8.01 -1.79 32.84
C PRO A 152 -6.60 -1.23 32.80
N THR A 153 -5.65 -2.01 33.33
CA THR A 153 -4.22 -1.72 33.23
C THR A 153 -3.71 -1.91 31.81
N ILE A 154 -2.77 -1.07 31.39
CA ILE A 154 -2.12 -1.19 30.09
C ILE A 154 -0.77 -1.89 30.25
N HIS A 155 -0.58 -2.98 29.52
CA HIS A 155 0.71 -3.65 29.41
C HIS A 155 1.47 -3.11 28.20
N LEU A 156 2.45 -2.23 28.42
CA LEU A 156 3.20 -1.58 27.33
C LEU A 156 3.94 -2.60 26.46
N GLY A 157 4.45 -3.69 27.05
CA GLY A 157 5.11 -4.77 26.30
C GLY A 157 4.17 -5.49 25.33
N ASN A 158 2.88 -5.63 25.66
CA ASN A 158 1.90 -6.23 24.77
C ASN A 158 1.59 -5.32 23.58
N ILE A 159 1.49 -4.00 23.83
CA ILE A 159 1.28 -3.01 22.78
C ILE A 159 2.49 -2.97 21.85
N GLU A 160 3.71 -2.88 22.40
CA GLU A 160 4.95 -2.94 21.62
C GLU A 160 5.00 -4.19 20.76
N GLY A 161 4.82 -5.38 21.36
CA GLY A 161 4.89 -6.65 20.64
C GLY A 161 3.85 -6.74 19.52
N SER A 162 2.63 -6.26 19.78
CA SER A 162 1.57 -6.20 18.76
C SER A 162 1.95 -5.26 17.62
N TYR A 163 2.37 -4.03 17.95
CA TYR A 163 2.78 -3.02 16.96
C TYR A 163 3.90 -3.53 16.05
N LEU A 164 4.98 -4.07 16.61
CA LEU A 164 6.11 -4.58 15.83
C LEU A 164 5.73 -5.81 14.98
N ARG A 165 4.73 -6.60 15.40
CA ARG A 165 4.19 -7.69 14.58
C ARG A 165 3.35 -7.17 13.42
N ILE A 166 2.57 -6.12 13.63
CA ILE A 166 1.77 -5.46 12.59
C ILE A 166 2.70 -4.81 11.57
N MET A 167 3.70 -4.05 12.01
CA MET A 167 4.70 -3.41 11.14
C MET A 167 5.29 -4.38 10.12
N ARG A 168 5.71 -5.59 10.55
CA ARG A 168 6.28 -6.62 9.65
C ARG A 168 5.35 -7.08 8.52
N ARG A 169 4.04 -6.85 8.66
CA ARG A 169 3.03 -7.25 7.68
C ARG A 169 2.72 -6.15 6.67
N MET A 170 3.12 -4.92 6.95
CA MET A 170 2.87 -3.78 6.06
C MET A 170 3.62 -3.97 4.75
N GLY A 171 2.97 -3.60 3.66
CA GLY A 171 3.46 -3.79 2.30
C GLY A 171 3.40 -2.53 1.45
N SER A 172 2.56 -1.56 1.82
CA SER A 172 2.48 -0.26 1.16
C SER A 172 2.02 0.81 2.14
N VAL A 173 2.15 2.06 1.72
CA VAL A 173 1.81 3.24 2.50
C VAL A 173 1.13 4.26 1.61
N GLN A 174 0.23 5.06 2.18
CA GLN A 174 -0.45 6.14 1.48
C GLN A 174 -0.60 7.35 2.42
N GLN A 175 -0.27 8.54 1.92
CA GLN A 175 -0.67 9.78 2.55
C GLN A 175 -2.06 10.17 2.03
N THR A 176 -2.99 10.44 2.94
CA THR A 176 -4.32 10.93 2.61
C THR A 176 -4.33 12.45 2.52
N ASP A 177 -5.37 13.02 1.90
CA ASP A 177 -5.57 14.47 1.82
C ASP A 177 -5.86 15.10 3.20
N GLU A 178 -6.27 14.29 4.18
CA GLU A 178 -6.53 14.70 5.57
C GLU A 178 -5.23 14.82 6.40
N GLY A 179 -4.06 14.60 5.78
CA GLY A 179 -2.77 14.65 6.48
C GLY A 179 -2.52 13.43 7.37
N THR A 180 -3.23 12.32 7.13
CA THR A 180 -2.98 11.03 7.79
C THR A 180 -2.09 10.15 6.92
N LEU A 181 -1.34 9.27 7.57
CA LEU A 181 -0.50 8.27 6.91
C LEU A 181 -1.06 6.88 7.21
N VAL A 182 -1.48 6.17 6.17
CA VAL A 182 -2.12 4.87 6.28
C VAL A 182 -1.21 3.81 5.69
N PHE A 183 -0.94 2.75 6.47
CA PHE A 183 -0.22 1.58 6.00
C PHE A 183 -1.18 0.44 5.72
N TYR A 184 -0.99 -0.21 4.58
CA TYR A 184 -1.75 -1.38 4.20
C TYR A 184 -0.86 -2.62 4.32
N ASP A 185 -1.43 -3.72 4.79
CA ASP A 185 -0.77 -5.00 4.74
C ASP A 185 -0.66 -5.53 3.31
N ARG A 186 0.10 -6.61 3.13
CA ARG A 186 0.30 -7.24 1.81
C ARG A 186 -0.99 -7.73 1.14
N ASN A 187 -2.12 -7.78 1.85
CA ASN A 187 -3.43 -8.12 1.30
C ASN A 187 -4.27 -6.87 0.99
N GLY A 188 -3.72 -5.67 1.12
CA GLY A 188 -4.42 -4.40 0.91
C GLY A 188 -5.31 -3.97 2.07
N LYS A 189 -5.24 -4.62 3.25
CA LYS A 189 -6.03 -4.22 4.41
C LYS A 189 -5.31 -3.15 5.22
N GLU A 190 -6.04 -2.12 5.64
CA GLU A 190 -5.54 -1.10 6.57
C GLU A 190 -5.02 -1.72 7.86
N GLY A 191 -3.73 -1.51 8.13
CA GLY A 191 -3.02 -2.07 9.27
C GLY A 191 -2.63 -1.01 10.29
N LEU A 192 -2.13 0.14 9.84
CA LEU A 192 -1.74 1.25 10.71
C LEU A 192 -2.30 2.55 10.18
N VAL A 193 -2.85 3.36 11.08
CA VAL A 193 -3.18 4.75 10.81
C VAL A 193 -2.30 5.61 11.69
N MET A 194 -1.74 6.66 11.11
CA MET A 194 -0.87 7.59 11.81
C MET A 194 -1.24 9.03 11.53
N THR A 195 -0.97 9.87 12.53
CA THR A 195 -1.12 11.33 12.45
C THR A 195 0.25 11.98 12.58
N LYS A 196 0.43 13.14 11.96
CA LYS A 196 1.69 13.88 12.07
C LYS A 196 1.96 14.30 13.53
N LEU A 197 3.23 14.25 13.94
CA LEU A 197 3.71 14.76 15.24
C LEU A 197 4.18 16.20 15.14
#